data_AF-A0A7Y8FJY5-F1
#
_entry.id   AF-A0A7Y8FJY5-F1
#
_cell.length_a   1.000
_cell.length_b   1.000
_cell.length_c   1.000
_cell.angle_alpha   90.00
_cell.angle_beta   90.00
_cell.angle_gamma   90.00
#
_symmetry.space_group_name_H-M   'P 1'
#
loop_
_entity.id
_entity.type
_entity.pdbx_description
1 polymer ?
#
loop_
_entity_poly.entity_id
_entity_poly.type
_entity_poly.pdbx_seq_one_letter_code
_entity_poly.pdbx_strand_id
1 'polypeptide(L)'
;AGLLHRQLQGESVDWQTQFAEPLKRGVGTFRCYVEGWYAGTFQDVILHPGSSPEIRAMISAILAGYAWDERNPFVSEPRRLLRMLSEICASTPA
;
A
#
# COMPACT_ATOMS: atom_id res chain seq x y z
N ALA A 1 -19.73 -1.13 6.94
CA ALA A 1 -21.00 -1.27 7.69
C ALA A 1 -21.56 0.07 8.18
N GLY A 2 -20.73 0.96 8.75
CA GLY A 2 -21.22 2.22 9.34
C GLY A 2 -21.97 3.16 8.39
N LEU A 3 -21.50 3.37 7.16
CA LEU A 3 -22.14 4.31 6.21
C LEU A 3 -23.52 3.84 5.75
N LEU A 4 -23.65 2.54 5.44
CA LEU A 4 -24.94 1.96 5.07
C LEU A 4 -25.95 2.10 6.20
N HIS A 5 -25.53 1.83 7.45
CA HIS A 5 -26.39 1.97 8.60
C HIS A 5 -26.91 3.41 8.76
N ARG A 6 -26.03 4.41 8.66
CA ARG A 6 -26.39 5.85 8.72
C ARG A 6 -27.40 6.24 7.65
N GLN A 7 -27.19 5.79 6.41
CA GLN A 7 -28.16 6.05 5.34
C GLN A 7 -29.52 5.42 5.65
N LEU A 8 -29.56 4.19 6.17
CA LEU A 8 -30.81 3.52 6.54
C LEU A 8 -31.54 4.21 7.72
N GLN A 9 -30.84 5.03 8.52
CA GLN A 9 -31.43 5.90 9.54
C GLN A 9 -31.90 7.26 8.98
N GLY A 10 -31.78 7.49 7.66
CA GLY A 10 -32.22 8.72 7.00
C GLY A 10 -31.16 9.83 6.94
N GLU A 11 -29.92 9.56 7.35
CA GLU A 11 -28.84 10.54 7.21
C GLU A 11 -28.41 10.74 5.76
N SER A 12 -27.96 11.95 5.43
CA SER A 12 -27.26 12.21 4.17
C SER A 12 -25.85 11.66 4.24
N VAL A 13 -25.53 10.72 3.34
CA VAL A 13 -24.22 10.07 3.23
C VAL A 13 -23.60 10.40 1.88
N ASP A 14 -22.40 10.97 1.90
CA ASP A 14 -21.59 11.13 0.69
C ASP A 14 -20.74 9.88 0.46
N TRP A 15 -21.24 8.98 -0.38
CA TRP A 15 -20.56 7.73 -0.72
C TRP A 15 -19.26 7.91 -1.48
N GLN A 16 -19.11 9.02 -2.21
CA GLN A 16 -17.91 9.24 -2.98
C GLN A 16 -16.73 9.50 -2.05
N THR A 17 -16.85 10.48 -1.15
CA THR A 17 -15.77 10.88 -0.25
C THR A 17 -15.63 9.95 0.95
N GLN A 18 -16.73 9.39 1.47
CA GLN A 18 -16.70 8.57 2.69
C GLN A 18 -16.44 7.09 2.43
N PHE A 19 -16.67 6.58 1.20
CA PHE A 19 -16.47 5.16 0.87
C PHE A 19 -15.57 4.94 -0.34
N ALA A 20 -15.96 5.48 -1.50
CA ALA A 20 -15.32 5.15 -2.77
C ALA A 20 -13.86 5.62 -2.82
N GLU A 21 -13.58 6.85 -2.38
CA GLU A 21 -12.23 7.41 -2.34
C GLU A 21 -11.30 6.67 -1.37
N PRO A 22 -11.67 6.44 -0.08
CA PRO A 22 -10.86 5.62 0.83
C PRO A 22 -10.60 4.21 0.31
N LEU A 23 -11.62 3.55 -0.26
CA LEU A 23 -11.46 2.22 -0.84
C LEU A 23 -10.51 2.23 -2.04
N LYS A 24 -10.65 3.21 -2.94
CA LYS A 24 -9.77 3.37 -4.11
C LYS A 24 -8.32 3.60 -3.72
N ARG A 25 -8.04 4.29 -2.60
CA ARG A 25 -6.68 4.44 -2.08
C ARG A 25 -6.06 3.07 -1.77
N GLY A 26 -6.75 2.25 -0.99
CA GLY A 26 -6.28 0.89 -0.67
C GLY A 26 -6.07 0.02 -1.92
N VAL A 27 -7.00 0.07 -2.88
CA VAL A 27 -6.86 -0.61 -4.18
C VAL A 27 -5.65 -0.09 -4.97
N GLY A 28 -5.42 1.23 -4.97
CA GLY A 28 -4.28 1.87 -5.63
C GLY A 28 -2.95 1.45 -5.03
N THR A 29 -2.87 1.35 -3.69
CA THR A 29 -1.70 0.85 -2.98
C THR A 29 -1.40 -0.59 -3.39
N PHE A 30 -2.37 -1.51 -3.29
CA PHE A 30 -2.17 -2.90 -3.71
C PHE A 30 -1.75 -3.03 -5.16
N ARG A 31 -2.40 -2.26 -6.04
CA ARG A 31 -2.05 -2.23 -7.47
C ARG A 31 -0.59 -1.86 -7.68
N CYS A 32 -0.05 -0.90 -6.95
CA CYS A 32 1.36 -0.51 -7.04
C CYS A 32 2.30 -1.69 -6.76
N TYR A 33 2.02 -2.50 -5.74
CA TYR A 33 2.86 -3.67 -5.40
C TYR A 33 2.71 -4.81 -6.41
N VAL A 34 1.50 -5.04 -6.92
CA VAL A 34 1.27 -6.02 -7.99
C VAL A 34 2.00 -5.61 -9.27
N GLU A 35 1.87 -4.34 -9.68
CA GLU A 35 2.61 -3.76 -10.82
C GLU A 35 4.13 -3.91 -10.62
N GLY A 36 4.64 -3.57 -9.42
CA GLY A 36 6.05 -3.71 -9.08
C GLY A 36 6.56 -5.15 -9.06
N TRP A 37 5.71 -6.11 -8.70
CA TRP A 37 6.05 -7.53 -8.75
C TRP A 37 6.28 -8.00 -10.20
N TYR A 38 5.38 -7.63 -11.12
CA TYR A 38 5.52 -7.97 -12.54
C TYR A 38 6.64 -7.18 -13.22
N ALA A 39 6.95 -5.98 -12.75
CA ALA A 39 8.08 -5.19 -13.22
C ALA A 39 9.43 -5.63 -12.65
N GLY A 40 9.48 -6.56 -11.69
CA GLY A 40 10.69 -7.00 -11.00
C GLY A 40 11.15 -6.07 -9.86
N THR A 41 10.78 -4.79 -9.88
CA THR A 41 11.23 -3.80 -8.88
C THR A 41 10.85 -4.16 -7.44
N PHE A 42 9.71 -4.81 -7.22
CA PHE A 42 9.34 -5.28 -5.88
C PHE A 42 10.10 -6.53 -5.46
N GLN A 43 10.51 -7.37 -6.42
CA GLN A 43 11.33 -8.55 -6.15
C GLN A 43 12.71 -8.13 -5.63
N ASP A 44 13.31 -7.09 -6.23
CA ASP A 44 14.57 -6.51 -5.78
C ASP A 44 14.53 -6.12 -4.30
N VAL A 45 13.40 -5.57 -3.84
CA VAL A 45 13.23 -5.09 -2.46
C VAL A 45 12.99 -6.23 -1.48
N ILE A 46 12.06 -7.14 -1.78
CA ILE A 46 11.64 -8.17 -0.81
C ILE A 46 12.68 -9.30 -0.65
N LEU A 47 13.44 -9.57 -1.72
CA LEU A 47 14.49 -10.59 -1.75
C LEU A 47 15.88 -10.04 -1.39
N HIS A 48 16.03 -8.73 -1.19
CA HIS A 48 17.32 -8.13 -0.86
C HIS A 48 17.90 -8.73 0.44
N PRO A 49 19.17 -9.19 0.46
CA PRO A 49 19.82 -9.60 1.69
C PRO A 49 19.99 -8.40 2.63
N GLY A 50 19.86 -8.62 3.95
CA GLY A 50 20.08 -7.54 4.92
C GLY A 50 18.99 -6.45 4.96
N SER A 51 17.78 -6.70 4.43
CA SER A 51 16.68 -5.74 4.54
C SER A 51 16.41 -5.34 6.00
N SER A 52 16.14 -4.05 6.22
CA SER A 52 15.69 -3.55 7.53
C SER A 52 14.44 -4.32 8.00
N PRO A 53 14.43 -4.86 9.23
CA PRO A 53 13.26 -5.52 9.81
C PRO A 53 12.01 -4.63 9.83
N GLU A 54 12.21 -3.32 10.04
CA GLU A 54 11.14 -2.33 10.06
C GLU A 54 10.47 -2.19 8.68
N ILE A 55 11.28 -2.05 7.62
CA ILE A 55 10.77 -1.96 6.25
C ILE A 55 10.02 -3.24 5.87
N ARG A 56 10.56 -4.40 6.24
CA ARG A 56 9.88 -5.69 6.03
C ARG A 56 8.53 -5.74 6.74
N ALA A 57 8.44 -5.32 7.99
CA ALA A 57 7.18 -5.28 8.74
C ALA A 57 6.14 -4.37 8.06
N MET A 58 6.56 -3.20 7.58
CA MET A 58 5.68 -2.27 6.87
C MET A 58 5.15 -2.87 5.56
N ILE A 59 6.00 -3.53 4.77
CA ILE A 59 5.59 -4.20 3.53
C ILE A 59 4.69 -5.41 3.86
N SER A 60 5.02 -6.19 4.88
CA SER A 60 4.19 -7.33 5.33
C SER A 60 2.80 -6.89 5.77
N ALA A 61 2.64 -5.73 6.40
CA ALA A 61 1.33 -5.19 6.75
C ALA A 61 0.45 -4.96 5.51
N ILE A 62 1.05 -4.46 4.42
CA ILE A 62 0.35 -4.28 3.15
C ILE A 62 -0.09 -5.63 2.59
N LEU A 63 0.81 -6.62 2.56
CA LEU A 63 0.50 -7.98 2.11
C LEU A 63 -0.57 -8.67 2.98
N ALA A 64 -0.64 -8.32 4.26
CA ALA A 64 -1.67 -8.78 5.18
C ALA A 64 -3.03 -8.06 5.03
N GLY A 65 -3.15 -7.11 4.09
CA GLY A 65 -4.40 -6.42 3.78
C GLY A 65 -4.56 -5.04 4.40
N TYR A 66 -3.57 -4.55 5.17
CA TYR A 66 -3.60 -3.21 5.78
C TYR A 66 -3.17 -2.09 4.81
N ALA A 67 -3.54 -2.21 3.53
CA ALA A 67 -3.15 -1.27 2.46
C ALA A 67 -3.87 0.09 2.50
N TRP A 68 -4.65 0.34 3.54
CA TRP A 68 -5.41 1.56 3.78
C TRP A 68 -4.86 2.39 4.96
N ASP A 69 -3.90 1.84 5.72
CA ASP A 69 -3.33 2.53 6.87
C ASP A 69 -2.27 3.57 6.44
N GLU A 70 -2.69 4.82 6.32
CA GLU A 70 -1.83 5.94 5.87
C GLU A 70 -0.70 6.29 6.86
N ARG A 71 -0.68 5.72 8.07
CA ARG A 71 0.48 5.83 8.98
C ARG A 71 1.68 5.03 8.46
N ASN A 72 1.44 4.05 7.60
CA ASN A 72 2.49 3.32 6.92
C ASN A 72 2.95 4.12 5.68
N PRO A 73 4.22 4.59 5.62
CA PRO A 73 4.72 5.36 4.48
C PRO A 73 4.57 4.62 3.15
N PHE A 74 4.63 3.29 3.18
CA PHE A 74 4.47 2.41 2.02
C PHE A 74 3.02 2.31 1.52
N VAL A 75 2.05 2.87 2.25
CA VAL A 75 0.65 3.06 1.86
C VAL A 75 0.39 4.49 1.41
N SER A 76 0.95 5.49 2.09
CA SER A 76 0.75 6.90 1.72
C SER A 76 1.51 7.27 0.45
N GLU A 77 2.68 6.68 0.21
CA GLU A 77 3.56 7.00 -0.92
C GLU A 77 4.13 5.75 -1.65
N PRO A 78 3.28 4.78 -2.05
CA PRO A 78 3.70 3.45 -2.47
C PRO A 78 4.64 3.48 -3.69
N ARG A 79 4.32 4.27 -4.72
CA ARG A 79 5.11 4.35 -5.96
C ARG A 79 6.48 4.98 -5.74
N ARG A 80 6.57 6.01 -4.89
CA ARG A 80 7.82 6.74 -4.66
C ARG A 80 8.79 5.90 -3.85
N LEU A 81 8.32 5.33 -2.74
CA LEU A 81 9.17 4.54 -1.84
C LEU A 81 9.58 3.21 -2.46
N LEU A 82 8.68 2.53 -3.17
CA LEU A 82 9.04 1.28 -3.85
C LEU A 82 10.14 1.51 -4.90
N ARG A 83 10.05 2.58 -5.68
CA ARG A 83 11.08 2.95 -6.66
C ARG A 83 12.41 3.24 -5.98
N MET A 84 12.40 4.09 -4.95
CA MET A 84 13.60 4.45 -4.19
C MET A 84 14.29 3.20 -3.62
N LEU A 85 13.54 2.29 -3.01
CA LEU A 85 14.11 1.06 -2.45
C LEU A 85 14.65 0.13 -3.55
N SER A 86 13.93 -0.03 -4.67
CA SER A 86 14.39 -0.84 -5.79
C SER A 86 15.71 -0.32 -6.35
N GLU A 87 15.86 1.00 -6.51
CA GLU A 87 17.13 1.63 -6.96
C GLU A 87 18.28 1.34 -5.99
N ILE A 88 18.04 1.43 -4.67
CA ILE A 88 19.03 1.11 -3.65
C ILE A 88 19.41 -0.37 -3.69
N CYS A 89 18.42 -1.27 -3.72
CA CYS A 89 18.63 -2.71 -3.72
C CYS A 89 19.32 -3.21 -5.00
N ALA A 90 19.00 -2.64 -6.16
CA ALA A 90 19.62 -3.00 -7.44
C ALA A 90 21.07 -2.48 -7.58
N SER A 91 21.43 -1.40 -6.88
CA SER A 91 22.78 -0.83 -6.91
C SER A 91 23.82 -1.57 -6.06
N THR A 92 23.37 -2.49 -5.20
CA THR A 92 24.25 -3.26 -4.31
C THR A 92 24.46 -4.66 -4.91
N PRO A 93 25.69 -5.03 -5.32
CA PRO A 93 25.95 -6.39 -5.80
C PRO A 93 25.74 -7.39 -4.65
N ALA A 94 25.10 -8.51 -4.98
CA ALA A 94 24.76 -9.60 -4.05
C ALA A 94 26.01 -10.26 -3.42
#